data_AF-A0A7C9ATR7-F1
#
_entry.id   AF-A0A7C9ATR7-F1
#
_cell.length_a   1.000
_cell.length_b   1.000
_cell.length_c   1.000
_cell.angle_alpha   90.00
_cell.angle_beta   90.00
_cell.angle_gamma   90.00
#
_symmetry.space_group_name_H-M   'P 1'
#
loop_
_entity.id
_entity.type
_entity.pdbx_description
1 polymer ?
#
loop_
_entity_poly.entity_id
_entity_poly.type
_entity_poly.pdbx_seq_one_letter_code
_entity_poly.pdbx_strand_id
1 'polypeptide(L)'
;SEAQVVIKSKLVGIIDHVLLLHTGMIHKFKLSHKDLQAVPDIDRWILYISRSSVQEFILEIWKGQRYKIPSCLFSSKHLIHLELFNCLLSLPPSFKGFPNLKSLDLQHITLTQDAFENLIANCPLLERLTLMNFDGFSHLRIHAPNPQRSEERR
;
A
#
# COMPACT_ATOMS: atom_id res chain seq x y z
N SER A 1 -29.39 -9.06 2.04
CA SER A 1 -30.24 -10.28 1.90
C SER A 1 -29.36 -11.52 1.97
N GLU A 2 -29.93 -12.70 2.22
CA GLU A 2 -29.21 -13.98 2.26
C GLU A 2 -28.39 -14.23 0.97
N ALA A 3 -28.93 -13.85 -0.19
CA ALA A 3 -28.23 -13.90 -1.48
C ALA A 3 -26.92 -13.07 -1.50
N GLN A 4 -26.91 -11.88 -0.88
CA GLN A 4 -25.69 -11.05 -0.80
C GLN A 4 -24.62 -11.69 0.08
N VAL A 5 -25.02 -12.37 1.17
CA VAL A 5 -24.09 -13.08 2.06
C VAL A 5 -23.44 -14.26 1.31
N VAL A 6 -24.24 -15.02 0.56
CA VAL A 6 -23.74 -16.15 -0.25
C VAL A 6 -22.78 -15.68 -1.35
N ILE A 7 -23.11 -14.59 -2.06
CA ILE A 7 -22.22 -14.03 -3.10
C ILE A 7 -20.91 -13.54 -2.49
N LYS A 8 -20.97 -12.84 -1.35
CA LYS A 8 -19.77 -12.37 -0.64
C LYS A 8 -18.87 -13.54 -0.22
N SER A 9 -19.46 -14.58 0.36
CA SER A 9 -18.73 -15.77 0.78
C SER A 9 -18.05 -16.49 -0.39
N LYS A 10 -18.75 -16.65 -1.52
CA LYS A 10 -18.17 -17.22 -2.75
C LYS A 10 -17.00 -16.38 -3.28
N LEU A 11 -17.15 -15.06 -3.31
CA LEU A 11 -16.08 -14.16 -3.76
C LEU A 11 -14.84 -14.27 -2.86
N VAL A 12 -15.03 -14.27 -1.54
CA VAL A 12 -13.94 -14.45 -0.58
C VAL A 12 -13.20 -15.78 -0.84
N GLY A 13 -13.94 -16.87 -1.01
CA GLY A 13 -13.35 -18.18 -1.31
C GLY A 13 -12.57 -18.21 -2.63
N ILE A 14 -13.04 -17.51 -3.66
CA ILE A 14 -12.31 -17.40 -4.94
C ILE A 14 -11.01 -16.62 -4.75
N ILE A 15 -11.04 -15.46 -4.08
CA ILE A 15 -9.85 -14.63 -3.86
C ILE A 15 -8.83 -15.40 -3.02
N ASP A 16 -9.28 -16.07 -1.95
CA ASP A 16 -8.43 -16.93 -1.13
C ASP A 16 -7.73 -18.00 -1.96
N HIS A 17 -8.49 -18.73 -2.77
CA HIS A 17 -7.96 -19.81 -3.59
C HIS A 17 -6.94 -19.31 -4.61
N VAL A 18 -7.28 -18.22 -5.32
CA VAL A 18 -6.39 -17.62 -6.33
C VAL A 18 -5.10 -17.13 -5.69
N LEU A 19 -5.16 -16.37 -4.61
CA LEU A 19 -3.96 -15.82 -3.96
C LEU A 19 -3.12 -16.89 -3.27
N LEU A 20 -3.75 -17.94 -2.72
CA LEU A 20 -3.05 -19.04 -2.07
C LEU A 20 -2.30 -19.92 -3.06
N LEU A 21 -2.89 -20.18 -4.23
CA LEU A 21 -2.30 -21.05 -5.26
C LEU A 21 -1.43 -20.29 -6.26
N HIS A 22 -1.51 -18.96 -6.31
CA HIS A 22 -0.70 -18.17 -7.22
C HIS A 22 0.79 -18.37 -6.91
N THR A 23 1.55 -18.70 -7.95
CA THR A 23 3.01 -18.80 -7.90
C THR A 23 3.58 -17.83 -8.91
N GLY A 24 4.54 -17.02 -8.47
CA GLY A 24 5.16 -15.98 -9.29
C GLY A 24 4.77 -14.56 -8.86
N MET A 25 5.21 -13.61 -9.68
CA MET A 25 5.08 -12.18 -9.42
C MET A 25 3.66 -11.68 -9.72
N ILE A 26 3.05 -11.00 -8.75
CA ILE A 26 1.78 -10.31 -8.96
C ILE A 26 2.07 -8.91 -9.51
N HIS A 27 1.76 -8.68 -10.80
CA HIS A 27 1.94 -7.36 -11.40
C HIS A 27 1.03 -6.31 -10.76
N LYS A 28 -0.25 -6.64 -10.57
CA LYS A 28 -1.21 -5.71 -9.97
C LYS A 28 -2.23 -6.44 -9.13
N PHE A 29 -2.41 -5.98 -7.91
CA PHE A 29 -3.53 -6.31 -7.06
C PHE A 29 -4.31 -5.04 -6.76
N LYS A 30 -5.59 -5.00 -7.14
CA LYS A 30 -6.51 -3.92 -6.81
C LYS A 30 -7.74 -4.48 -6.12
N LEU A 31 -8.01 -3.99 -4.91
CA LEU A 31 -9.23 -4.26 -4.18
C LEU A 31 -9.92 -2.93 -3.85
N SER A 32 -11.00 -2.65 -4.58
CA SER A 32 -11.80 -1.43 -4.43
C SER A 32 -13.27 -1.74 -4.72
N HIS A 33 -14.14 -1.25 -3.84
CA HIS A 33 -15.58 -1.20 -4.05
C HIS A 33 -16.19 -0.17 -3.10
N LYS A 34 -17.19 0.59 -3.55
CA LYS A 34 -17.87 1.64 -2.75
C LYS A 34 -18.46 1.16 -1.42
N ASP A 35 -18.77 -0.14 -1.34
CA ASP A 35 -19.33 -0.79 -0.15
C ASP A 35 -18.28 -1.66 0.59
N LEU A 36 -17.00 -1.60 0.19
CA LEU A 36 -15.93 -2.33 0.84
C LEU A 36 -15.64 -1.73 2.22
N GLN A 37 -15.67 -2.58 3.24
CA GLN A 37 -15.20 -2.28 4.59
C GLN A 37 -14.08 -3.23 4.97
N ALA A 38 -13.28 -2.86 5.97
CA ALA A 38 -12.29 -3.73 6.55
C ALA A 38 -12.91 -5.05 7.02
N VAL A 39 -12.38 -6.18 6.54
CA VAL A 39 -12.75 -7.53 6.97
C VAL A 39 -11.48 -8.36 7.19
N PRO A 40 -11.50 -9.36 8.10
CA PRO A 40 -10.32 -10.17 8.39
C PRO A 40 -9.72 -10.90 7.18
N ASP A 41 -10.52 -11.14 6.14
CA ASP A 41 -10.07 -11.76 4.89
C ASP A 41 -8.99 -10.91 4.18
N ILE A 42 -9.07 -9.58 4.30
CA ILE A 42 -8.11 -8.65 3.69
C ILE A 42 -6.72 -8.84 4.32
N ASP A 43 -6.63 -9.09 5.63
CA ASP A 43 -5.36 -9.37 6.32
C ASP A 43 -4.67 -10.61 5.71
N ARG A 44 -5.46 -11.66 5.46
CA ARG A 44 -4.99 -12.90 4.85
C ARG A 44 -4.54 -12.69 3.40
N TRP A 45 -5.29 -11.90 2.63
CA TRP A 45 -4.93 -11.57 1.26
C TRP A 45 -3.62 -10.77 1.19
N ILE A 46 -3.46 -9.76 2.04
CA ILE A 46 -2.21 -8.99 2.13
C ILE A 46 -1.05 -9.89 2.52
N LEU A 47 -1.26 -10.86 3.43
CA LEU A 47 -0.24 -11.85 3.76
C LEU A 47 0.17 -12.69 2.54
N TYR A 48 -0.76 -13.20 1.74
CA TYR A 48 -0.43 -13.97 0.53
C TYR A 48 0.28 -13.12 -0.52
N ILE A 49 -0.18 -11.89 -0.72
CA ILE A 49 0.40 -10.94 -1.67
C ILE A 49 1.84 -10.57 -1.28
N SER A 50 2.08 -10.32 0.01
CA SER A 50 3.42 -9.99 0.51
C SER A 50 4.45 -11.11 0.29
N ARG A 51 4.01 -12.36 0.13
CA ARG A 51 4.86 -13.51 -0.18
C ARG A 51 5.16 -13.65 -1.68
N SER A 52 4.26 -13.19 -2.55
CA SER A 52 4.31 -13.40 -4.00
C SER A 52 4.94 -12.24 -4.78
N SER A 53 5.63 -11.31 -4.10
CA SER A 53 6.28 -10.14 -4.72
C SER A 53 5.35 -9.32 -5.63
N VAL A 54 4.57 -8.42 -5.05
CA VAL A 54 3.65 -7.54 -5.79
C VAL A 54 4.33 -6.26 -6.32
N GLN A 55 3.96 -5.81 -7.53
CA GLN A 55 4.43 -4.55 -8.11
C GLN A 55 3.46 -3.39 -7.89
N GLU A 56 2.17 -3.56 -8.18
CA GLU A 56 1.15 -2.54 -7.91
C GLU A 56 0.16 -3.04 -6.87
N PHE A 57 0.04 -2.32 -5.76
CA PHE A 57 -0.91 -2.63 -4.69
C PHE A 57 -1.86 -1.46 -4.47
N ILE A 58 -3.15 -1.70 -4.68
CA ILE A 58 -4.21 -0.70 -4.56
C ILE A 58 -5.28 -1.24 -3.62
N LEU A 59 -5.53 -0.54 -2.52
CA LEU A 59 -6.56 -0.89 -1.55
C LEU A 59 -7.42 0.33 -1.19
N GLU A 60 -8.72 0.23 -1.44
CA GLU A 60 -9.65 1.32 -1.17
C GLU A 60 -10.80 0.88 -0.25
N ILE A 61 -10.72 1.27 1.03
CA ILE A 61 -11.73 0.95 2.05
C ILE A 61 -12.73 2.10 2.20
N TRP A 62 -13.87 2.00 1.52
CA TRP A 62 -14.84 3.11 1.46
C TRP A 62 -15.81 3.19 2.65
N LYS A 63 -15.93 2.13 3.44
CA LYS A 63 -16.87 2.04 4.57
C LYS A 63 -16.17 1.63 5.87
N GLY A 64 -16.74 2.08 6.99
CA GLY A 64 -16.27 1.74 8.33
C GLY A 64 -15.07 2.57 8.79
N GLN A 65 -14.35 2.05 9.78
CA GLN A 65 -13.17 2.70 10.35
C GLN A 65 -11.95 2.52 9.45
N ARG A 66 -10.93 3.35 9.67
CA ARG A 66 -9.63 3.24 8.99
C ARG A 66 -9.05 1.85 9.16
N TYR A 67 -8.68 1.23 8.04
CA TYR A 67 -8.12 -0.12 8.04
C TYR A 67 -6.64 -0.11 8.43
N LYS A 68 -6.28 -0.83 9.49
CA LYS A 68 -4.88 -0.98 9.90
C LYS A 68 -4.17 -1.93 8.95
N ILE A 69 -3.21 -1.40 8.19
CA ILE A 69 -2.44 -2.18 7.23
C ILE A 69 -1.54 -3.19 7.97
N PRO A 70 -1.58 -4.50 7.60
CA PRO A 70 -0.66 -5.50 8.13
C PRO A 70 0.79 -5.15 7.82
N SER A 71 1.68 -5.34 8.81
CA SER A 71 3.08 -4.94 8.69
C SER A 71 3.86 -5.67 7.58
N CYS A 72 3.40 -6.87 7.19
CA CYS A 72 4.01 -7.65 6.13
C CYS A 72 4.01 -6.94 4.76
N LEU A 73 3.06 -6.03 4.50
CA LEU A 73 3.03 -5.25 3.26
C LEU A 73 4.31 -4.41 3.09
N PHE A 74 4.82 -3.85 4.19
CA PHE A 74 6.01 -2.98 4.21
C PHE A 74 7.33 -3.72 3.95
N SER A 75 7.30 -5.04 3.77
CA SER A 75 8.44 -5.86 3.34
C SER A 75 8.53 -6.05 1.82
N SER A 76 7.55 -5.53 1.05
CA SER A 76 7.43 -5.77 -0.39
C SER A 76 8.43 -4.93 -1.21
N LYS A 77 9.59 -5.52 -1.51
CA LYS A 77 10.68 -4.83 -2.23
C LYS A 77 10.38 -4.53 -3.71
N HIS A 78 9.41 -5.22 -4.30
CA HIS A 78 9.06 -5.12 -5.71
C HIS A 78 7.98 -4.09 -6.01
N LEU A 79 7.44 -3.42 -4.97
CA LEU A 79 6.41 -2.40 -5.16
C LEU A 79 6.94 -1.23 -6.00
N ILE A 80 6.21 -0.93 -7.06
CA ILE A 80 6.38 0.19 -7.99
C ILE A 80 5.27 1.24 -7.76
N HIS A 81 4.06 0.78 -7.44
CA HIS A 81 2.92 1.65 -7.15
C HIS A 81 2.18 1.17 -5.89
N LEU A 82 1.92 2.11 -4.98
CA LEU A 82 1.15 1.88 -3.78
C LEU A 82 0.05 2.94 -3.70
N GLU A 83 -1.21 2.50 -3.66
CA GLU A 83 -2.38 3.36 -3.46
C GLU A 83 -3.19 2.83 -2.29
N LEU A 84 -3.39 3.68 -1.27
CA LEU A 84 -4.16 3.35 -0.08
C LEU A 84 -5.19 4.43 0.19
N PHE A 85 -6.45 4.02 0.34
CA PHE A 85 -7.54 4.89 0.76
C PHE A 85 -8.14 4.42 2.09
N ASN A 86 -8.29 5.35 3.03
CA ASN A 86 -8.88 5.16 4.36
C ASN A 86 -8.17 4.09 5.22
N CYS A 87 -6.86 4.25 5.36
CA CYS A 87 -5.99 3.30 6.07
C CYS A 87 -5.23 3.94 7.24
N LEU A 88 -4.90 3.13 8.24
CA LEU A 88 -3.97 3.46 9.31
C LEU A 88 -2.66 2.72 9.04
N LEU A 89 -1.58 3.49 8.94
CA LEU A 89 -0.25 2.96 8.64
C LEU A 89 0.58 2.97 9.93
N SER A 90 1.13 1.80 10.27
CA SER A 90 2.11 1.64 11.35
C SER A 90 3.33 0.94 10.78
N LEU A 91 4.34 1.73 10.39
CA LEU A 91 5.57 1.18 9.83
C LEU A 91 6.30 0.36 10.91
N PRO A 92 6.72 -0.88 10.61
CA PRO A 92 7.51 -1.66 11.56
C PRO A 92 8.89 -1.02 11.76
N PRO A 93 9.54 -1.19 12.93
CA PRO A 93 10.91 -0.72 13.14
C PRO A 93 11.93 -1.29 12.15
N SER A 94 11.62 -2.45 11.55
CA SER A 94 12.42 -3.11 10.51
C SER A 94 12.14 -2.58 9.10
N PHE A 95 11.33 -1.53 8.93
CA PHE A 95 11.02 -0.96 7.62
C PHE A 95 12.29 -0.41 6.96
N LYS A 96 12.61 -0.93 5.77
CA LYS A 96 13.80 -0.55 4.98
C LYS A 96 13.45 0.25 3.72
N GLY A 97 12.22 0.75 3.63
CA GLY A 97 11.75 1.42 2.43
C GLY A 97 11.16 0.54 1.36
N PHE A 98 10.75 1.21 0.29
CA PHE A 98 10.33 0.60 -0.96
C PHE A 98 11.29 1.03 -2.07
N PRO A 99 12.35 0.25 -2.35
CA PRO A 99 13.45 0.67 -3.21
C PRO A 99 13.06 0.93 -4.66
N ASN A 100 11.96 0.30 -5.12
CA ASN A 100 11.47 0.39 -6.49
C ASN A 100 10.23 1.28 -6.65
N LEU A 101 9.75 1.91 -5.56
CA LEU A 101 8.48 2.63 -5.57
C LEU A 101 8.63 3.93 -6.35
N LYS A 102 7.81 4.08 -7.38
CA LYS A 102 7.74 5.26 -8.25
C LYS A 102 6.53 6.13 -7.98
N SER A 103 5.44 5.54 -7.49
CA SER A 103 4.18 6.26 -7.27
C SER A 103 3.57 5.86 -5.94
N LEU A 104 3.36 6.86 -5.08
CA LEU A 104 2.72 6.70 -3.78
C LEU A 104 1.47 7.59 -3.74
N ASP A 105 0.31 6.96 -3.59
CA ASP A 105 -0.98 7.62 -3.45
C ASP A 105 -1.60 7.25 -2.11
N LEU A 106 -1.80 8.26 -1.27
CA LEU A 106 -2.25 8.08 0.11
C LEU A 106 -3.39 9.07 0.37
N GLN A 107 -4.58 8.52 0.61
CA GLN A 107 -5.80 9.31 0.81
C GLN A 107 -6.53 8.86 2.08
N HIS A 108 -7.01 9.81 2.89
CA HIS A 108 -7.71 9.50 4.15
C HIS A 108 -6.86 8.68 5.15
N ILE A 109 -5.57 8.99 5.24
CA ILE A 109 -4.59 8.18 5.98
C ILE A 109 -4.35 8.71 7.40
N THR A 110 -4.21 7.80 8.36
CA THR A 110 -3.58 8.08 9.66
C THR A 110 -2.14 7.57 9.67
N LEU A 111 -1.17 8.47 9.85
CA LEU A 111 0.26 8.19 9.86
C LEU A 111 0.99 9.27 10.69
N THR A 112 1.95 8.87 11.53
CA THR A 112 2.72 9.85 12.33
C THR A 112 3.72 10.62 11.47
N GLN A 113 4.09 11.83 11.89
CA GLN A 113 5.12 12.65 11.24
C GLN A 113 6.41 11.86 10.97
N ASP A 114 6.98 11.23 11.99
CA ASP A 114 8.23 10.45 11.85
C ASP A 114 8.09 9.29 10.87
N ALA A 115 6.94 8.60 10.89
CA ALA A 115 6.71 7.49 9.98
C ALA A 115 6.52 7.96 8.54
N PHE A 116 5.88 9.11 8.32
CA PHE A 116 5.79 9.73 6.99
C PHE A 116 7.17 10.14 6.47
N GLU A 117 7.97 10.84 7.27
CA GLU A 117 9.34 11.23 6.90
C GLU A 117 10.20 10.00 6.58
N ASN A 118 10.11 8.95 7.41
CA ASN A 118 10.79 7.68 7.18
C ASN A 118 10.32 6.98 5.89
N LEU A 119 9.01 7.02 5.57
CA LEU A 119 8.46 6.47 4.34
C LEU A 119 9.06 7.15 3.11
N ILE A 120 9.02 8.48 3.06
CA ILE A 120 9.51 9.25 1.91
C ILE A 120 11.03 9.12 1.76
N ALA A 121 11.78 9.22 2.86
CA ALA A 121 13.25 9.12 2.84
C ALA A 121 13.75 7.77 2.31
N ASN A 122 12.97 6.69 2.48
CA ASN A 122 13.33 5.35 2.03
C ASN A 122 12.62 4.91 0.74
N CYS A 123 12.13 5.86 -0.07
CA CYS A 123 11.62 5.61 -1.43
C CYS A 123 12.44 6.40 -2.48
N PRO A 124 13.68 5.98 -2.80
CA PRO A 124 14.62 6.80 -3.58
C PRO A 124 14.23 7.01 -5.04
N LEU A 125 13.32 6.19 -5.58
CA LEU A 125 12.84 6.27 -6.97
C LEU A 125 11.45 6.93 -7.09
N LEU A 126 10.96 7.58 -6.03
CA LEU A 126 9.62 8.15 -6.00
C LEU A 126 9.52 9.33 -7.00
N GLU A 127 8.69 9.17 -8.02
CA GLU A 127 8.43 10.15 -9.08
C GLU A 127 7.10 10.90 -8.85
N ARG A 128 6.12 10.24 -8.23
CA ARG A 128 4.77 10.76 -7.99
C ARG A 128 4.34 10.54 -6.55
N LEU A 129 3.90 11.63 -5.91
CA LEU A 129 3.37 11.63 -4.56
C LEU A 129 2.01 12.34 -4.55
N THR A 130 0.94 11.59 -4.26
CA THR A 130 -0.42 12.13 -4.07
C THR A 130 -0.79 12.03 -2.61
N LEU A 131 -1.21 13.15 -2.03
CA LEU A 131 -1.60 13.26 -0.64
C LEU A 131 -2.97 13.96 -0.52
N MET A 132 -3.97 13.29 0.06
CA MET A 132 -5.26 13.88 0.42
C MET A 132 -5.73 13.47 1.83
N ASN A 133 -6.23 14.41 2.63
CA ASN A 133 -6.90 14.18 3.92
C ASN A 133 -6.10 13.29 4.90
N PHE A 134 -5.09 13.87 5.58
CA PHE A 134 -4.24 13.15 6.53
C PHE A 134 -4.49 13.54 7.98
N ASP A 135 -4.33 12.54 8.86
CA ASP A 135 -4.24 12.73 10.30
C ASP A 135 -2.87 12.23 10.81
N GLY A 136 -2.24 12.98 11.71
CA GLY A 136 -1.05 12.53 12.46
C GLY A 136 0.27 13.20 12.09
N PHE A 137 0.29 14.09 11.09
CA PHE A 137 1.44 14.93 10.78
C PHE A 137 1.01 16.34 10.36
N SER A 138 1.84 17.34 10.65
CA SER A 138 1.52 18.77 10.43
C SER A 138 2.42 19.43 9.39
N HIS A 139 3.52 18.78 9.00
CA HIS A 139 4.50 19.34 8.08
C HIS A 139 4.88 18.34 6.99
N LEU A 140 5.05 18.82 5.76
CA LEU A 140 5.59 18.04 4.65
C LEU A 140 7.07 18.37 4.49
N ARG A 141 7.94 17.49 5.00
CA ARG A 141 9.39 17.57 4.75
C ARG A 141 9.77 16.59 3.65
N ILE A 142 9.97 17.12 2.45
CA ILE A 142 10.41 16.33 1.29
C ILE A 142 11.82 16.78 0.94
N HIS A 143 12.79 15.89 1.15
CA HIS A 143 14.16 16.11 0.72
C HIS A 143 14.28 15.67 -0.75
N ALA A 144 14.43 16.61 -1.66
CA ALA A 144 14.72 16.28 -3.06
C ALA A 144 16.12 15.64 -3.15
N PRO A 145 16.29 14.52 -3.88
CA PRO A 145 17.61 14.01 -4.19
C PRO A 145 18.37 15.09 -4.96
N ASN A 146 19.54 15.48 -4.45
CA ASN A 146 20.40 16.49 -5.04
C ASN A 146 20.67 16.09 -6.51
N PRO A 147 20.29 16.91 -7.52
CA PRO A 147 20.57 16.56 -8.90
C PRO A 147 22.09 16.54 -9.05
N GLN A 148 22.68 15.34 -9.16
CA GLN A 148 24.08 15.22 -9.50
C GLN A 148 24.25 15.85 -10.88
N ARG A 149 24.86 17.04 -10.88
CA ARG A 149 25.26 17.80 -12.05
C ARG A 149 26.03 16.85 -12.95
N SER A 150 25.44 16.43 -14.06
CA SER A 150 26.17 15.70 -15.10
C SER A 150 27.25 16.66 -15.61
N GLU A 151 28.49 16.45 -15.18
CA GLU A 151 29.64 17.13 -15.76
C GLU A 151 29.73 16.70 -17.22
N GLU A 152 29.29 17.59 -18.08
CA GLU A 152 29.42 17.53 -19.52
C GLU A 152 30.93 17.59 -19.82
N ARG A 153 31.54 16.41 -20.02
CA ARG A 153 32.91 16.32 -20.52
C ARG A 153 32.92 16.85 -21.95
N ARG A 154 33.50 18.03 -22.11
CA ARG A 154 33.90 18.60 -23.41
C ARG A 154 35.01 17.77 -24.05
#